data_AF-A0A2D8QZZ9-F1
#
_entry.id   AF-A0A2D8QZZ9-F1
#
_cell.length_a   1.000
_cell.length_b   1.000
_cell.length_c   1.000
_cell.angle_alpha   90.00
_cell.angle_beta   90.00
_cell.angle_gamma   90.00
#
_symmetry.space_group_name_H-M   'P 1'
#
loop_
_entity.id
_entity.type
_entity.pdbx_description
1 polymer ?
#
loop_
_entity_poly.entity_id
_entity_poly.type
_entity_poly.pdbx_seq_one_letter_code
_entity_poly.pdbx_strand_id
1 'polypeptide(L)'
;MPKTKTFIATITPATIEKGDTTENVRYSKLPGATVQKRGRGGKMETITRTVMAFGRKNAAVANILRPGKPVVLECSFRGGMILIEGKGKATKAAKAA
;
A
#
# COMPACT_ATOMS: atom_id res chain seq x y z
N MET A 1 12.82 18.65 5.75
CA MET A 1 11.76 17.68 6.12
C MET A 1 12.39 16.31 6.30
N PRO A 2 12.16 15.60 7.41
CA PRO A 2 12.66 14.24 7.56
C PRO A 2 12.02 13.34 6.49
N LYS A 3 12.84 12.59 5.75
CA LYS A 3 12.35 11.63 4.76
C LYS A 3 11.52 10.57 5.50
N THR A 4 10.22 10.49 5.21
CA THR A 4 9.38 9.41 5.71
C THR A 4 9.99 8.10 5.26
N LYS A 5 10.24 7.18 6.19
CA LYS A 5 10.86 5.90 5.87
C LYS A 5 9.88 5.07 5.04
N THR A 6 10.21 4.87 3.77
CA THR A 6 9.43 4.01 2.87
C THR A 6 9.90 2.56 2.96
N PHE A 7 9.01 1.64 2.59
CA PHE A 7 9.29 0.22 2.49
C PHE A 7 8.49 -0.38 1.33
N ILE A 8 9.01 -1.46 0.75
CA ILE A 8 8.28 -2.23 -0.25
C ILE A 8 7.42 -3.27 0.48
N ALA A 9 6.16 -3.34 0.08
CA ALA A 9 5.23 -4.34 0.57
C ALA A 9 4.35 -4.89 -0.54
N THR A 10 3.96 -6.15 -0.40
CA THR A 10 2.86 -6.73 -1.17
C THR A 10 1.57 -6.42 -0.43
N ILE A 11 0.69 -5.67 -1.07
CA ILE A 11 -0.62 -5.29 -0.55
C ILE A 11 -1.67 -6.13 -1.26
N THR A 12 -2.48 -6.86 -0.50
CA THR A 12 -3.66 -7.55 -0.98
C THR A 12 -4.89 -6.82 -0.45
N PRO A 13 -5.60 -6.03 -1.28
CA PRO A 13 -6.80 -5.32 -0.85
C PRO A 13 -7.91 -6.31 -0.49
N ALA A 14 -8.55 -6.16 0.67
CA ALA A 14 -9.79 -6.88 0.96
C ALA A 14 -10.96 -6.21 0.23
N THR A 15 -11.10 -4.90 0.42
CA THR A 15 -12.05 -4.02 -0.26
C THR A 15 -11.34 -2.74 -0.70
N ILE A 16 -11.94 -2.00 -1.63
CA ILE A 16 -11.42 -0.71 -2.09
C ILE A 16 -12.56 0.31 -2.07
N GLU A 17 -12.46 1.26 -1.16
CA GLU A 17 -13.29 2.45 -1.09
C GLU A 17 -12.60 3.58 -1.87
N LYS A 18 -13.37 4.38 -2.60
CA LYS A 18 -12.87 5.55 -3.33
C LYS A 18 -13.65 6.76 -2.85
N GLY A 19 -12.99 7.91 -2.84
CA GLY A 19 -13.64 9.17 -2.52
C GLY A 19 -12.70 10.34 -2.73
N ASP A 20 -13.13 11.50 -2.25
CA ASP A 20 -12.38 12.75 -2.29
C ASP A 20 -12.29 13.31 -0.87
N THR A 21 -11.15 13.91 -0.52
CA THR A 21 -11.02 14.65 0.76
C THR A 21 -11.84 15.94 0.72
N THR A 22 -11.96 16.61 1.86
CA THR A 22 -12.55 17.97 1.94
C THR A 22 -11.83 19.00 1.06
N GLU A 23 -10.59 18.74 0.67
CA GLU A 23 -9.77 19.56 -0.24
C GLU A 23 -9.84 19.08 -1.70
N ASN A 24 -10.82 18.24 -2.05
CA ASN A 24 -10.99 17.63 -3.38
C ASN A 24 -9.81 16.76 -3.84
N VAL A 25 -9.08 16.15 -2.89
CA VAL A 25 -8.00 15.22 -3.23
C VAL A 25 -8.56 13.81 -3.32
N ARG A 26 -8.57 13.26 -4.53
CA ARG A 26 -9.02 11.89 -4.77
C ARG A 26 -8.17 10.85 -4.06
N TYR A 27 -8.80 9.91 -3.38
CA TYR A 27 -8.13 8.83 -2.65
C TYR A 27 -8.71 7.46 -2.95
N SER A 28 -7.90 6.43 -2.66
CA SER A 28 -8.34 5.05 -2.49
C SER A 28 -8.02 4.62 -1.05
N LYS A 29 -8.99 4.01 -0.39
CA LYS A 29 -8.87 3.46 0.96
C LYS A 29 -9.13 1.96 0.91
N LEU A 30 -8.23 1.19 1.48
CA LEU A 30 -8.22 -0.25 1.43
C LEU A 30 -8.31 -0.76 2.87
N PRO A 31 -9.51 -0.77 3.48
CA PRO A 31 -9.67 -1.25 4.84
C PRO A 31 -9.46 -2.76 4.89
N GLY A 32 -8.84 -3.24 5.98
CA GLY A 32 -8.56 -4.66 6.15
C GLY A 32 -7.61 -5.27 5.12
N ALA A 33 -6.81 -4.46 4.42
CA ALA A 33 -5.84 -4.97 3.46
C ALA A 33 -4.76 -5.80 4.18
N THR A 34 -4.39 -6.93 3.58
CA THR A 34 -3.24 -7.72 4.01
C THR A 34 -1.97 -7.07 3.46
N VAL A 35 -0.99 -6.83 4.32
CA VAL A 35 0.28 -6.21 3.99
C VAL A 35 1.39 -7.17 4.35
N GLN A 36 2.12 -7.64 3.33
CA GLN A 36 3.30 -8.47 3.49
C GLN A 36 4.54 -7.62 3.26
N LYS A 37 5.39 -7.45 4.28
CA LYS A 37 6.59 -6.62 4.20
C LYS A 37 7.79 -7.32 4.80
N ARG A 38 8.99 -6.83 4.51
CA ARG A 38 10.20 -7.26 5.21
C ARG A 38 10.23 -6.64 6.61
N GLY A 39 10.24 -7.51 7.62
CA GLY A 39 10.29 -7.22 9.04
C GLY A 39 11.69 -6.95 9.57
N ARG A 40 11.77 -6.70 10.88
CA ARG A 40 13.06 -6.55 11.57
C ARG A 40 13.76 -7.90 11.61
N GLY A 41 15.04 -7.96 11.24
CA GLY A 41 15.77 -9.22 11.10
C GLY A 41 15.53 -9.94 9.76
N GLY A 42 14.92 -9.28 8.79
CA GLY A 42 14.86 -9.75 7.40
C GLY A 42 13.79 -10.80 7.10
N LYS A 43 13.01 -11.24 8.11
CA LYS A 43 11.86 -12.15 7.96
C LYS A 43 10.68 -11.44 7.29
N MET A 44 9.86 -12.18 6.56
CA MET A 44 8.60 -11.64 6.01
C MET A 44 7.56 -11.57 7.13
N GLU A 45 6.96 -10.40 7.31
CA GLU A 45 5.88 -10.15 8.25
C GLU A 45 4.59 -9.87 7.48
N THR A 46 3.50 -10.48 7.92
CA THR A 46 2.16 -10.23 7.40
C THR A 46 1.34 -9.52 8.47
N ILE A 47 0.76 -8.36 8.12
CA ILE A 47 -0.10 -7.59 9.01
C ILE A 47 -1.38 -7.21 8.26
N THR A 48 -2.49 -7.05 9.00
CA THR A 48 -3.73 -6.50 8.45
C THR A 48 -3.85 -5.04 8.88
N ARG A 49 -3.96 -4.13 7.91
CA ARG A 49 -4.06 -2.69 8.17
C ARG A 49 -4.87 -1.98 7.10
N THR A 50 -5.37 -0.79 7.45
CA THR A 50 -5.90 0.15 6.47
C THR A 50 -4.75 0.76 5.68
N VAL A 51 -4.81 0.61 4.36
CA VAL A 51 -3.87 1.23 3.42
C VAL A 51 -4.61 2.35 2.68
N MET A 52 -3.94 3.47 2.39
CA MET A 52 -4.52 4.58 1.64
C MET A 52 -3.56 5.14 0.61
N ALA A 53 -4.10 5.60 -0.53
CA ALA A 53 -3.37 6.37 -1.53
C ALA A 53 -4.12 7.69 -1.78
N PHE A 54 -3.39 8.79 -1.93
CA PHE A 54 -3.97 10.13 -2.16
C PHE A 54 -3.40 10.80 -3.41
N GLY A 55 -4.22 11.60 -4.09
CA GLY A 55 -3.81 12.50 -5.17
C GLY A 55 -3.01 11.80 -6.27
N ARG A 56 -1.84 12.36 -6.62
CA ARG A 56 -0.95 11.80 -7.65
C ARG A 56 -0.52 10.35 -7.37
N LYS A 57 -0.33 9.99 -6.09
CA LYS A 57 0.06 8.64 -5.69
C LYS A 57 -1.10 7.66 -5.91
N ASN A 58 -2.34 8.10 -5.63
CA ASN A 58 -3.54 7.34 -5.97
C ASN A 58 -3.66 7.14 -7.49
N ALA A 59 -3.53 8.22 -8.27
CA ALA A 59 -3.61 8.14 -9.74
C ALA A 59 -2.58 7.16 -10.33
N ALA A 60 -1.39 7.06 -9.75
CA ALA A 60 -0.35 6.13 -10.20
C ALA A 60 -0.68 4.65 -9.98
N VAL A 61 -1.52 4.30 -9.00
CA VAL A 61 -1.77 2.91 -8.59
C VAL A 61 -3.23 2.47 -8.73
N ALA A 62 -4.18 3.39 -8.84
CA ALA A 62 -5.61 3.08 -8.80
C ALA A 62 -6.06 2.08 -9.87
N ASN A 63 -5.39 2.05 -11.03
CA ASN A 63 -5.70 1.12 -12.12
C ASN A 63 -5.21 -0.32 -11.89
N ILE A 64 -4.25 -0.51 -10.97
CA ILE A 64 -3.68 -1.83 -10.63
C ILE A 64 -4.24 -2.37 -9.31
N LEU A 65 -4.91 -1.55 -8.49
CA LEU A 65 -5.58 -2.01 -7.28
C LEU A 65 -6.84 -2.81 -7.61
N ARG A 66 -6.92 -4.06 -7.13
CA ARG A 66 -8.12 -4.90 -7.25
C ARG A 66 -8.33 -5.70 -5.96
N PRO A 67 -9.58 -5.86 -5.47
CA PRO A 67 -9.87 -6.72 -4.33
C PRO A 67 -9.34 -8.14 -4.54
N GLY A 68 -8.74 -8.73 -3.51
CA GLY A 68 -8.14 -10.06 -3.52
C GLY A 68 -6.85 -10.20 -4.34
N LYS A 69 -6.44 -9.19 -5.13
CA LYS A 69 -5.23 -9.30 -5.96
C LYS A 69 -4.03 -8.64 -5.29
N PRO A 70 -2.94 -9.40 -5.02
CA PRO A 70 -1.73 -8.84 -4.46
C PRO A 70 -1.03 -7.90 -5.44
N VAL A 71 -0.52 -6.78 -4.93
CA VAL A 71 0.25 -5.79 -5.70
C VAL A 71 1.44 -5.28 -4.91
N VAL A 72 2.59 -5.15 -5.56
CA VAL A 72 3.82 -4.67 -4.91
C VAL A 72 3.86 -3.14 -4.97
N LEU A 73 3.88 -2.51 -3.81
CA LEU A 73 3.78 -1.06 -3.65
C LEU A 73 4.89 -0.52 -2.75
N GLU A 74 5.33 0.70 -3.02
CA GLU A 74 6.13 1.47 -2.08
C GLU A 74 5.19 2.15 -1.10
N CYS A 75 5.43 1.92 0.19
CA CYS A 75 4.54 2.30 1.27
C CYS A 75 5.29 3.04 2.38
N SER A 76 4.56 3.80 3.19
CA SER A 76 5.08 4.45 4.40
C SER A 76 4.11 4.27 5.57
N PHE A 77 4.61 4.24 6.80
CA PHE A 77 3.75 4.19 8.00
C PHE A 77 3.40 5.62 8.44
N ARG A 78 2.12 5.87 8.71
CA ARG A 78 1.64 7.13 9.28
C ARG A 78 0.58 6.86 10.34
N GLY A 79 0.93 7.06 11.61
CA GLY A 79 -0.06 7.10 12.71
C GLY A 79 -1.05 5.93 12.76
N GLY A 80 -0.61 4.70 12.50
CA GLY A 80 -1.46 3.49 12.56
C GLY A 80 -2.07 3.02 11.24
N MET A 81 -1.89 3.80 10.16
CA MET A 81 -2.26 3.43 8.79
C MET A 81 -1.02 3.39 7.88
N ILE A 82 -1.18 2.81 6.70
CA ILE A 82 -0.14 2.72 5.69
C ILE A 82 -0.51 3.61 4.50
N LEU A 83 0.41 4.46 4.07
CA LEU A 83 0.25 5.26 2.87
C LEU A 83 0.98 4.63 1.71
N ILE A 84 0.36 4.64 0.53
CA ILE A 84 1.01 4.28 -0.72
C ILE A 84 1.76 5.51 -1.23
N GLU A 85 3.06 5.38 -1.37
CA GLU A 85 3.98 6.40 -1.87
C GLU A 85 4.18 6.28 -3.38
N GLY A 86 4.01 5.08 -3.94
CA GLY A 86 4.12 4.83 -5.37
C GLY A 86 4.06 3.35 -5.73
N LYS A 87 4.34 3.06 -7.02
CA LYS A 87 4.52 1.68 -7.48
C LYS A 87 5.81 1.13 -6.88
N GLY A 88 5.74 -0.07 -6.30
CA GLY A 88 6.94 -0.76 -5.85
C GLY A 88 7.70 -1.25 -7.07
N LYS A 89 9.01 -0.99 -7.13
CA LYS A 89 9.87 -1.72 -8.07
C LYS A 89 9.88 -3.16 -7.60
N ALA A 90 9.22 -4.05 -8.33
CA ALA A 90 9.16 -5.46 -8.01
C ALA A 90 10.58 -6.05 -8.03
N THR A 91 11.24 -6.14 -6.87
CA THR A 91 12.23 -7.19 -6.66
C THR A 91 11.44 -8.49 -6.71
N LYS A 92 11.51 -9.20 -7.85
CA LYS A 92 10.94 -10.53 -8.13
C LYS A 92 10.01 -11.00 -7.01
N ALA A 93 8.71 -10.74 -7.18
CA ALA A 93 7.69 -11.34 -6.33
C ALA A 93 8.04 -12.83 -6.19
N ALA A 94 8.28 -13.26 -4.95
CA ALA A 94 8.55 -14.64 -4.65
C ALA A 94 7.41 -15.46 -5.26
N LYS A 95 7.77 -16.27 -6.25
CA LYS A 95 6.93 -17.31 -6.83
C LYS A 95 6.51 -18.19 -5.64
N ALA A 96 5.27 -18.06 -5.20
CA ALA A 96 4.68 -19.03 -4.30
C ALA A 96 4.44 -20.30 -5.13
N ALA A 97 5.15 -21.36 -4.72
CA ALA A 97 5.01 -22.79 -5.06
C ALA A 97 4.47 -23.13 -6.46
#